data_AF-A0A4Y9RDW8-F1
#
_entry.id   AF-A0A4Y9RDW8-F1
#
_cell.length_a   1.000
_cell.length_b   1.000
_cell.length_c   1.000
_cell.angle_alpha   90.00
_cell.angle_beta   90.00
_cell.angle_gamma   90.00
#
_symmetry.space_group_name_H-M   'P 1'
#
loop_
_entity.id
_entity.type
_entity.pdbx_description
1 polymer ?
#
loop_
_entity_poly.entity_id
_entity_poly.type
_entity_poly.pdbx_seq_one_letter_code
_entity_poly.pdbx_strand_id
1 'polypeptide(L)'
;MSLGGVRCWLGFRRAAEPTGHRVLVRAIQQLPPQCRDVFILHRFGDMPLEEVAMHLGIDRASAEAHLAEALVRLCRAVDETEARQSSERS
;
A
#
# COMPACT_ATOMS: atom_id res chain seq x y z
N MET A 1 -16.27 -20.56 0.59
CA MET A 1 -14.91 -19.99 0.50
C MET A 1 -15.05 -18.57 -0.02
N SER A 2 -15.29 -17.62 0.88
CA SER A 2 -15.53 -16.22 0.53
C SER A 2 -14.21 -15.47 0.58
N LEU A 3 -13.68 -15.11 -0.59
CA LEU A 3 -12.65 -14.08 -0.71
C LEU A 3 -13.32 -12.71 -0.54
N GLY A 4 -13.67 -12.38 0.71
CA GLY A 4 -14.08 -11.04 1.10
C GLY A 4 -12.85 -10.27 1.56
N GLY A 5 -12.53 -9.14 0.93
CA GLY A 5 -11.49 -8.27 1.50
C GLY A 5 -10.80 -7.24 0.62
N VAL A 6 -11.10 -7.11 -0.67
CA VAL A 6 -10.51 -6.03 -1.51
C VAL A 6 -11.56 -5.03 -2.00
N ARG A 7 -12.53 -4.69 -1.13
CA ARG A 7 -13.49 -3.60 -1.36
C ARG A 7 -13.10 -2.37 -0.54
N CYS A 8 -12.00 -1.73 -0.93
CA CYS A 8 -11.72 -0.34 -0.54
C CYS A 8 -11.00 0.47 -1.63
N TRP A 9 -10.46 -0.16 -2.67
CA TRP A 9 -9.68 0.54 -3.71
C TRP A 9 -10.49 1.03 -4.93
N LEU A 10 -11.79 0.77 -5.00
CA LEU A 10 -12.67 1.20 -6.12
C LEU A 10 -13.18 2.66 -6.01
N GLY A 11 -12.68 3.44 -5.04
CA GLY A 11 -12.99 4.88 -4.90
C GLY A 11 -11.91 5.83 -5.42
N PHE A 12 -10.70 5.36 -5.73
CA PHE A 12 -9.55 6.21 -6.04
C PHE A 12 -9.28 6.34 -7.55
N ARG A 13 -10.32 6.64 -8.33
CA ARG A 13 -10.22 7.23 -9.68
C ARG A 13 -10.60 8.71 -9.64
N ARG A 14 -10.04 9.47 -8.68
CA ARG A 14 -10.14 10.93 -8.67
C ARG A 14 -8.83 11.53 -9.18
N ALA A 15 -8.96 12.36 -10.21
CA ALA A 15 -7.88 12.95 -10.97
C ALA A 15 -6.90 13.77 -10.13
N ALA A 16 -5.70 13.88 -10.67
CA ALA A 16 -4.49 14.47 -10.11
C ALA A 16 -4.66 15.86 -9.48
N GLU A 17 -4.17 15.99 -8.25
CA GLU A 17 -3.52 17.19 -7.73
C GLU A 17 -2.02 16.85 -7.59
N PRO A 18 -1.07 17.61 -8.18
CA PRO A 18 0.36 17.22 -8.27
C PRO A 18 1.09 17.03 -6.92
N THR A 19 0.46 17.35 -5.79
CA THR A 19 1.09 17.38 -4.46
C THR A 19 0.91 16.08 -3.66
N GLY A 20 -0.12 15.28 -3.95
CA GLY A 20 -0.42 14.04 -3.18
C GLY A 20 0.62 12.93 -3.32
N HIS A 21 1.45 12.98 -4.37
CA HIS A 21 2.41 11.93 -4.71
C HIS A 21 3.59 11.83 -3.71
N ARG A 22 4.04 12.94 -3.12
CA ARG A 22 5.26 12.96 -2.29
C ARG A 22 5.12 12.22 -0.97
N VAL A 23 3.94 12.29 -0.35
CA VAL A 23 3.64 11.61 0.91
C VAL A 23 3.66 10.11 0.72
N LEU A 24 3.00 9.62 -0.32
CA LEU A 24 2.94 8.20 -0.64
C LEU A 24 4.32 7.64 -0.97
N VAL A 25 5.13 8.36 -1.78
CA VAL A 25 6.51 7.94 -2.09
C VAL A 25 7.36 7.83 -0.82
N ARG A 26 7.27 8.82 0.08
CA ARG A 26 7.99 8.78 1.36
C ARG A 26 7.51 7.61 2.22
N ALA A 27 6.20 7.39 2.30
CA ALA A 27 5.63 6.29 3.08
C ALA A 27 6.09 4.92 2.56
N ILE A 28 6.13 4.72 1.23
CA ILE A 28 6.65 3.51 0.59
C ILE A 28 8.14 3.31 0.94
N GLN A 29 8.95 4.38 0.96
CA GLN A 29 10.36 4.29 1.35
C GLN A 29 10.57 3.90 2.81
N GLN A 30 9.62 4.21 3.70
CA GLN A 30 9.66 3.87 5.12
C GLN A 30 9.07 2.48 5.43
N LEU A 31 8.51 1.78 4.44
CA LEU A 31 8.04 0.41 4.63
C LEU A 31 9.20 -0.53 4.96
N PRO A 32 8.97 -1.53 5.83
CA PRO A 32 9.90 -2.64 5.98
C PRO A 32 10.17 -3.29 4.61
N PRO A 33 11.41 -3.76 4.35
CA PRO A 33 11.82 -4.24 3.03
C PRO A 33 10.88 -5.33 2.50
N GLN A 34 10.52 -6.32 3.32
CA GLN A 34 9.62 -7.41 2.93
C GLN A 34 8.22 -6.91 2.53
N CYS A 35 7.66 -5.95 3.29
CA CYS A 35 6.37 -5.33 2.99
C CYS A 35 6.42 -4.51 1.70
N ARG A 36 7.52 -3.77 1.51
CA ARG A 36 7.75 -2.95 0.32
C ARG A 36 7.89 -3.80 -0.93
N ASP A 37 8.68 -4.87 -0.88
CA ASP A 37 8.95 -5.71 -2.03
C ASP A 37 7.68 -6.43 -2.49
N VAL A 38 6.90 -6.99 -1.55
CA VAL A 38 5.58 -7.57 -1.85
C VAL A 38 4.65 -6.53 -2.48
N PHE A 39 4.56 -5.34 -1.89
CA PHE A 39 3.70 -4.28 -2.41
C PHE A 39 4.13 -3.85 -3.82
N ILE A 40 5.43 -3.67 -4.08
CA ILE A 40 5.91 -3.20 -5.38
C ILE A 40 5.69 -4.25 -6.46
N LEU A 41 6.09 -5.51 -6.20
CA LEU A 41 5.93 -6.60 -7.17
C LEU A 41 4.46 -6.82 -7.50
N HIS A 42 3.59 -6.80 -6.49
CA HIS A 42 2.16 -6.97 -6.70
C HIS A 42 1.51 -5.79 -7.43
N ARG A 43 1.83 -4.55 -7.03
CA ARG A 43 1.11 -3.35 -7.48
C ARG A 43 1.67 -2.73 -8.76
N PHE A 44 2.99 -2.74 -8.93
CA PHE A 44 3.66 -2.16 -10.08
C PHE A 44 4.19 -3.22 -11.05
N GLY A 45 4.41 -4.44 -10.57
CA GLY A 45 4.78 -5.59 -11.41
C GLY A 45 3.58 -6.38 -11.91
N ASP A 46 2.35 -6.02 -11.54
CA ASP A 46 1.10 -6.76 -11.83
C ASP A 46 1.18 -8.27 -11.49
N MET A 47 2.08 -8.64 -10.58
CA MET A 47 2.35 -10.03 -10.22
C MET A 47 1.30 -10.50 -9.19
N PRO A 48 0.67 -11.67 -9.38
CA PRO A 48 -0.22 -12.21 -8.38
C PRO A 48 0.55 -12.57 -7.09
N LEU A 49 -0.09 -12.43 -5.93
CA LEU A 49 0.52 -12.68 -4.61
C LEU A 49 1.20 -14.05 -4.48
N GLU A 50 0.68 -15.06 -5.17
CA GLU A 50 1.25 -16.40 -5.21
C GLU A 50 2.61 -16.43 -5.91
N GLU A 51 2.72 -15.78 -7.07
CA GLU A 51 4.00 -15.63 -7.77
C GLU A 51 4.98 -14.74 -6.99
N VAL A 52 4.48 -13.70 -6.31
CA VAL A 52 5.31 -12.86 -5.42
C VAL A 52 5.88 -13.69 -4.27
N ALA A 53 5.06 -14.54 -3.65
CA ALA A 53 5.49 -15.42 -2.56
C ALA A 53 6.58 -16.38 -3.04
N MET A 54 6.37 -17.01 -4.21
CA MET A 54 7.36 -17.87 -4.84
C MET A 54 8.66 -17.11 -5.18
N HIS A 55 8.55 -15.90 -5.72
CA HIS A 55 9.70 -15.07 -6.10
C HIS A 55 10.55 -14.67 -4.90
N LEU A 56 9.91 -14.38 -3.76
CA LEU A 56 10.59 -13.99 -2.51
C LEU A 56 10.98 -15.19 -1.63
N GLY A 57 10.59 -16.41 -2.00
CA GLY A 57 10.87 -17.61 -1.22
C GLY A 57 10.12 -17.67 0.12
N ILE A 58 8.95 -17.04 0.21
CA ILE A 58 8.07 -17.03 1.39
C ILE A 58 6.77 -17.77 1.10
N ASP A 59 6.02 -18.13 2.13
CA ASP A 59 4.70 -18.70 1.94
C ASP A 59 3.66 -17.62 1.58
N ARG A 60 2.55 -18.07 0.97
CA ARG A 60 1.47 -17.19 0.53
C ARG A 60 0.84 -16.41 1.68
N ALA A 61 0.66 -17.00 2.86
CA ALA A 61 0.04 -16.32 3.98
C ALA A 61 0.97 -15.21 4.52
N SER A 62 2.28 -15.45 4.54
CA SER A 62 3.27 -14.42 4.82
C SER A 62 3.24 -13.29 3.79
N ALA A 63 3.16 -13.60 2.49
CA ALA A 63 3.03 -12.56 1.46
C ALA A 63 1.75 -11.72 1.64
N GLU A 64 0.61 -12.35 1.92
CA GLU A 64 -0.65 -11.67 2.23
C GLU A 64 -0.54 -10.78 3.47
N ALA A 65 0.08 -11.27 4.55
CA ALA A 65 0.30 -10.51 5.78
C ALA A 65 1.21 -9.29 5.54
N HIS A 66 2.31 -9.47 4.81
CA HIS A 66 3.21 -8.36 4.43
C HIS A 66 2.50 -7.32 3.56
N LEU A 67 1.65 -7.75 2.61
CA LEU A 67 0.88 -6.83 1.80
C LEU A 67 -0.15 -6.06 2.64
N ALA A 68 -0.87 -6.74 3.53
CA ALA A 68 -1.83 -6.10 4.43
C ALA A 68 -1.16 -5.07 5.33
N GLU A 69 -0.02 -5.42 5.95
CA GLU A 69 0.78 -4.51 6.77
C GLU A 69 1.29 -3.31 5.97
N ALA A 70 1.76 -3.52 4.74
CA ALA A 70 2.14 -2.43 3.84
C ALA A 70 0.98 -1.46 3.62
N LEU A 71 -0.20 -1.96 3.26
CA LEU A 71 -1.38 -1.14 2.99
C LEU A 71 -1.84 -0.37 4.24
N VAL A 72 -1.86 -0.99 5.42
CA VAL A 72 -2.23 -0.32 6.67
C VAL A 72 -1.30 0.84 6.97
N ARG A 73 0.02 0.66 6.82
CA ARG A 73 1.01 1.72 7.03
C ARG A 73 0.86 2.86 6.03
N LEU A 74 0.62 2.54 4.76
CA LEU A 74 0.42 3.55 3.72
C LEU A 74 -0.85 4.37 3.96
N CYS A 75 -1.98 3.73 4.32
CA CYS A 75 -3.21 4.45 4.66
C CYS A 75 -2.99 5.41 5.84
N ARG A 76 -2.39 4.92 6.94
CA ARG A 76 -2.08 5.77 8.11
C ARG A 76 -1.22 6.98 7.75
N ALA A 77 -0.20 6.80 6.91
CA ALA A 77 0.67 7.89 6.50
C ALA A 77 -0.06 8.98 5.69
N VAL A 78 -1.05 8.58 4.88
CA VAL A 78 -1.91 9.53 4.15
C VAL A 78 -2.84 10.25 5.12
N ASP A 79 -3.55 9.52 5.99
CA ASP A 79 -4.48 10.08 6.97
C ASP A 79 -3.81 11.10 7.90
N GLU A 80 -2.62 10.77 8.42
CA GLU A 80 -1.83 11.67 9.27
C GLU A 80 -1.38 12.95 8.57
N THR A 81 -1.20 12.88 7.25
CA THR A 81 -0.80 14.04 6.46
C THR A 81 -2.00 14.94 6.19
N GLU A 82 -3.17 14.37 5.91
CA GLU A 82 -4.42 15.12 5.77
C GLU A 82 -4.81 15.83 7.07
N ALA A 83 -4.63 15.17 8.23
CA ALA A 83 -4.89 15.75 9.54
C ALA A 83 -3.99 16.98 9.86
N ARG A 84 -2.69 16.92 9.51
CA ARG A 84 -1.77 18.06 9.68
C ARG A 84 -2.13 19.22 8.76
N GLN A 85 -2.44 18.94 7.50
CA GLN A 85 -2.81 19.97 6.52
C GLN A 85 -4.12 20.70 6.88
N SER A 86 -5.07 20.03 7.54
CA SER A 86 -6.32 20.63 8.00
C SER A 86 -6.10 21.61 9.17
N SER A 87 -5.16 21.29 10.08
CA SER A 87 -4.83 22.12 11.24
C SER A 87 -4.01 23.37 10.90
N GLU A 88 -3.23 23.36 9.83
CA GLU A 88 -2.37 24.49 9.42
C GLU A 88 -3.06 25.45 8.43
N ARG A 89 -4.24 25.08 7.92
CA ARG A 89 -5.05 25.92 7.00
C ARG A 89 -6.16 26.71 7.69
N SER A 90 -6.31 26.61 9.02
CA SER A 90 -7.23 27.41 9.83
C SER A 90 -6.49 28.50 10.58
#